data_AF-A0A7W5A0U6-F1
#
_entry.id   AF-A0A7W5A0U6-F1
#
_cell.length_a   1.000
_cell.length_b   1.000
_cell.length_c   1.000
_cell.angle_alpha   90.00
_cell.angle_beta   90.00
_cell.angle_gamma   90.00
#
_symmetry.space_group_name_H-M   'P 1'
#
loop_
_entity.id
_entity.type
_entity.pdbx_description
1 polymer ?
#
loop_
_entity_poly.entity_id
_entity_poly.type
_entity_poly.pdbx_seq_one_letter_code
_entity_poly.pdbx_strand_id
1 'polypeptide(L)'
;MRIRPPRAGRQHMTHLTGQGGPALDGRSLAGRLVQEHRLQPGEASAIVGQIARILAGGHAAGQVHGDIRPATIGFGEDGTAMLIGAPAPRPGESLPYLAPEQIERQRVGPASDIYSLGAVFFELLAGRPPYAGTEPERIGSVVTVPGQIDGIVTAMIAADPAERPRADEVVTVLESGLTAPPKKIVRQPGANARRARITSTVLGVLMVLLLPGLVFGCWSTLRAGDTMSNVGNAEPLANILPTSFQLAFDLSIERDALRTDAALTEDLLQITDRSIEAWADEVEALDTADDPGLQRRLERSAAALERLSDIRAAARAGDRSGKVVAVEIYTHAVNGLFDLAAELPSFQDDELAKQTRNLELIGSVSEVLGLERRIMANALRNGRISDQGIADLSAAQDSWATHSASIYARADPGMRQTLDRISGRSFEFGSYAVSSQRAVIRVLNARDVEDVVRQLEATADGRPVDQLWLADAARYVQDLKSVVVDTARRLAEGVEREHSDAQNQTIAWGVFTGITLAVFAVVGVALLYVRRRAVDA
;
A
#
# COMPACT_ATOMS: atom_id res chain seq x y z
N MET A 1 1.16 9.82 -6.43
CA MET A 1 2.02 10.71 -5.60
C MET A 1 3.27 11.15 -6.36
N ARG A 2 3.42 12.45 -6.69
CA ARG A 2 4.73 13.03 -7.10
C ARG A 2 5.62 13.10 -5.86
N ILE A 3 6.67 12.29 -5.81
CA ILE A 3 7.64 12.25 -4.72
C ILE A 3 8.57 13.46 -4.81
N ARG A 4 8.72 14.20 -3.71
CA ARG A 4 9.78 15.21 -3.53
C ARG A 4 11.01 14.51 -2.91
N PRO A 5 12.24 14.85 -3.32
CA PRO A 5 13.42 14.05 -3.00
C PRO A 5 13.87 14.24 -1.54
N PRO A 6 14.45 13.22 -0.90
CA PRO A 6 15.08 13.35 0.40
C PRO A 6 16.41 14.11 0.27
N ARG A 7 16.74 14.90 1.30
CA ARG A 7 18.01 15.65 1.37
C ARG A 7 19.19 14.68 1.33
N ALA A 8 20.08 14.90 0.36
CA ALA A 8 21.34 14.19 0.22
C ALA A 8 22.23 14.43 1.45
N GLY A 9 22.48 13.38 2.23
CA GLY A 9 23.45 13.42 3.31
C GLY A 9 23.27 12.28 4.30
N ARG A 10 24.10 11.24 4.17
CA ARG A 10 24.47 10.21 5.17
C ARG A 10 23.69 8.90 5.31
N GLN A 11 22.49 8.69 4.75
CA GLN A 11 21.80 7.39 4.93
C GLN A 11 22.10 6.29 3.88
N HIS A 12 22.84 6.60 2.81
CA HIS A 12 23.05 5.65 1.70
C HIS A 12 24.13 4.58 1.93
N MET A 13 24.89 4.64 3.02
CA MET A 13 25.97 3.67 3.30
C MET A 13 25.53 2.48 4.16
N THR A 14 24.37 2.54 4.83
CA THR A 14 23.99 1.52 5.82
C THR A 14 23.46 0.22 5.21
N HIS A 15 23.03 0.22 3.94
CA HIS A 15 22.56 -1.00 3.28
C HIS A 15 23.68 -1.92 2.78
N LEU A 16 24.93 -1.44 2.71
CA LEU A 16 26.04 -2.20 2.12
C LEU A 16 27.09 -2.69 3.13
N THR A 17 26.96 -2.37 4.43
CA THR A 17 27.93 -2.80 5.45
C THR A 17 27.24 -3.38 6.69
N GLY A 18 27.40 -4.68 6.94
CA GLY A 18 27.04 -5.29 8.22
C GLY A 18 27.00 -6.84 8.25
N GLN A 19 28.19 -7.45 8.34
CA GLN A 19 28.60 -8.80 8.82
C GLN A 19 27.93 -10.11 8.33
N GLY A 20 28.78 -11.04 7.85
CA GLY A 20 28.56 -12.50 8.01
C GLY A 20 28.64 -13.42 6.79
N GLY A 21 29.69 -13.36 5.97
CA GLY A 21 29.97 -14.31 4.86
C GLY A 21 31.00 -13.68 3.90
N PRO A 22 31.79 -14.42 3.11
CA PRO A 22 32.86 -13.81 2.32
C PRO A 22 32.24 -12.87 1.28
N ALA A 23 32.18 -11.58 1.62
CA ALA A 23 32.14 -10.52 0.64
C ALA A 23 33.34 -10.81 -0.27
N LEU A 24 33.09 -11.04 -1.54
CA LEU A 24 34.17 -11.12 -2.51
C LEU A 24 34.84 -9.74 -2.53
N ASP A 25 35.91 -9.62 -1.75
CA ASP A 25 36.79 -8.47 -1.60
C ASP A 25 36.91 -7.67 -2.90
N GLY A 26 36.22 -6.53 -3.02
CA GLY A 26 36.30 -5.65 -4.20
C GLY A 26 35.97 -6.29 -5.56
N ARG A 27 35.51 -7.55 -5.59
CA ARG A 27 35.29 -8.34 -6.81
C ARG A 27 33.82 -8.38 -7.25
N SER A 28 32.90 -7.86 -6.43
CA SER A 28 31.49 -7.65 -6.83
C SER A 28 31.17 -6.18 -7.04
N LEU A 29 30.16 -5.91 -7.87
CA LEU A 29 29.68 -4.56 -8.15
C LEU A 29 29.16 -3.86 -6.88
N ALA A 30 28.54 -4.60 -5.97
CA ALA A 30 28.13 -4.11 -4.65
C ALA A 30 29.33 -3.60 -3.84
N GLY A 31 30.43 -4.37 -3.77
CA GLY A 31 31.65 -3.96 -3.07
C GLY A 31 32.29 -2.72 -3.72
N ARG A 32 32.19 -2.61 -5.04
CA ARG A 32 32.69 -1.46 -5.80
C ARG A 32 31.90 -0.18 -5.54
N LEU A 33 30.57 -0.27 -5.48
CA LEU A 33 29.69 0.85 -5.16
C LEU A 33 29.91 1.41 -3.74
N VAL A 34 30.29 0.56 -2.77
CA VAL A 34 30.68 1.01 -1.42
C VAL A 34 31.89 1.95 -1.47
N GLN A 35 32.85 1.64 -2.33
CA GLN A 35 34.12 2.35 -2.41
C GLN A 35 34.04 3.62 -3.26
N GLU A 36 33.39 3.55 -4.41
CA GLU A 36 33.40 4.62 -5.42
C GLU A 36 32.15 5.53 -5.36
N HIS A 37 31.10 5.10 -4.65
CA HIS A 37 29.78 5.73 -4.54
C HIS A 37 28.99 5.89 -5.85
N ARG A 38 29.63 6.23 -6.98
CA ARG A 38 29.08 6.23 -8.34
C ARG A 38 30.20 6.08 -9.37
N LEU A 39 29.89 5.57 -10.55
CA LEU A 39 30.82 5.38 -11.66
C LEU A 39 30.62 6.44 -12.76
N GLN A 40 31.66 6.65 -13.56
CA GLN A 40 31.57 7.51 -14.74
C GLN A 40 30.68 6.86 -15.81
N PRO A 41 29.95 7.64 -16.63
CA PRO A 41 28.98 7.08 -17.57
C PRO A 41 29.57 6.06 -18.55
N GLY A 42 30.78 6.30 -19.06
CA GLY A 42 31.45 5.35 -19.97
C GLY A 42 31.80 4.02 -19.30
N GLU A 43 32.16 4.05 -18.02
CA GLU A 43 32.48 2.85 -17.25
C GLU A 43 31.21 2.07 -16.87
N ALA A 44 30.18 2.77 -16.39
CA ALA A 44 28.88 2.16 -16.12
C ALA A 44 28.30 1.51 -17.40
N SER A 45 28.40 2.18 -18.55
CA SER A 45 28.00 1.62 -19.85
C SER A 45 28.80 0.38 -20.25
N ALA A 46 30.10 0.34 -19.98
CA ALA A 46 30.93 -0.83 -20.29
C ALA A 46 30.50 -2.07 -19.49
N ILE A 47 30.27 -1.89 -18.18
CA ILE A 47 29.81 -2.96 -17.28
C ILE A 47 28.43 -3.46 -17.70
N VAL A 48 27.48 -2.53 -17.89
CA VAL A 48 26.10 -2.87 -18.26
C VAL A 48 26.03 -3.51 -19.65
N GLY A 49 26.85 -3.06 -20.60
CA GLY A 49 26.95 -3.67 -21.93
C GLY A 49 27.47 -5.11 -21.88
N GLN A 50 28.43 -5.42 -21.00
CA GLN A 50 28.92 -6.79 -20.81
C GLN A 50 27.84 -7.70 -20.21
N ILE A 51 27.11 -7.24 -19.19
CA ILE A 51 26.01 -8.01 -18.60
C ILE A 51 24.84 -8.18 -19.58
N ALA A 52 24.50 -7.13 -20.35
CA ALA A 52 23.47 -7.21 -21.39
C ALA A 52 23.83 -8.24 -22.47
N ARG A 53 25.11 -8.39 -22.86
CA ARG A 53 25.55 -9.47 -23.77
C ARG A 53 25.30 -10.87 -23.19
N ILE A 54 25.56 -11.06 -21.89
CA ILE A 54 25.29 -12.33 -21.20
C ILE A 54 23.79 -12.64 -21.19
N LEU A 55 22.97 -11.65 -20.83
CA LEU A 55 21.51 -11.79 -20.84
C LEU A 55 20.97 -12.07 -22.24
N ALA A 56 21.47 -11.41 -23.28
CA ALA A 56 21.04 -11.65 -24.67
C ALA A 56 21.24 -13.12 -25.08
N GLY A 57 22.38 -13.73 -24.71
CA GLY A 57 22.62 -15.14 -24.95
C GLY A 57 21.67 -16.06 -24.18
N GLY A 58 21.44 -15.78 -22.89
CA GLY A 58 20.52 -16.56 -22.04
C GLY A 58 19.06 -16.46 -22.50
N HIS A 59 18.60 -15.24 -22.82
CA HIS A 59 17.26 -14.96 -23.30
C HIS A 59 16.98 -15.63 -24.64
N ALA A 60 17.94 -15.65 -25.57
CA ALA A 60 17.84 -16.38 -26.83
C ALA A 60 17.69 -17.90 -26.63
N ALA A 61 18.20 -18.44 -25.52
CA ALA A 61 18.04 -19.83 -25.10
C ALA A 61 16.79 -20.06 -24.22
N GLY A 62 15.94 -19.06 -24.03
CA GLY A 62 14.73 -19.13 -23.20
C GLY A 62 14.99 -19.15 -21.70
N GLN A 63 16.19 -18.80 -21.25
CA GLN A 63 16.55 -18.72 -19.83
C GLN A 63 16.37 -17.28 -19.31
N VAL A 64 15.89 -17.16 -18.08
CA VAL A 64 15.74 -15.88 -17.36
C VAL A 64 16.58 -15.97 -16.10
N HIS A 65 17.35 -14.92 -15.77
CA HIS A 65 18.21 -14.94 -14.60
C HIS A 65 17.41 -14.72 -13.30
N GLY A 66 16.54 -13.72 -13.27
CA GLY A 66 15.55 -13.48 -12.20
C GLY A 66 16.08 -12.83 -10.91
N ASP A 67 17.39 -12.56 -10.83
CA ASP A 67 18.04 -11.93 -9.66
C ASP A 67 19.26 -11.07 -10.07
N ILE A 68 19.05 -10.07 -10.92
CA ILE A 68 20.10 -9.14 -11.33
C ILE A 68 20.19 -7.98 -10.33
N ARG A 69 21.27 -7.93 -9.56
CA ARG A 69 21.55 -6.91 -8.53
C ARG A 69 23.06 -6.70 -8.40
N PRO A 70 23.53 -5.63 -7.73
CA PRO A 70 24.97 -5.41 -7.58
C PRO A 70 25.73 -6.57 -6.92
N ALA A 71 25.06 -7.34 -6.06
CA ALA A 71 25.65 -8.51 -5.40
C ALA A 71 25.84 -9.71 -6.35
N THR A 72 25.07 -9.81 -7.44
CA THR A 72 25.14 -10.89 -8.44
C THR A 72 25.98 -10.55 -9.67
N ILE A 73 26.61 -9.36 -9.70
CA ILE A 73 27.57 -8.96 -10.73
C ILE A 73 28.98 -8.96 -10.13
N GLY A 74 29.86 -9.80 -10.70
CA GLY A 74 31.26 -9.93 -10.32
C GLY A 74 32.22 -9.50 -11.42
N PHE A 75 33.51 -9.43 -11.10
CA PHE A 75 34.59 -9.12 -12.05
C PHE A 75 35.63 -10.25 -12.09
N GLY A 76 36.03 -10.63 -13.30
CA GLY A 76 37.15 -11.55 -13.57
C GLY A 76 38.51 -10.89 -13.29
N GLU A 77 39.59 -11.68 -13.33
CA GLU A 77 40.96 -11.18 -13.10
C GLU A 77 41.40 -10.13 -14.15
N ASP A 78 40.78 -10.16 -15.32
CA ASP A 78 40.96 -9.22 -16.43
C ASP A 78 40.04 -7.98 -16.36
N GLY A 79 39.21 -7.88 -15.32
CA GLY A 79 38.22 -6.81 -15.14
C GLY A 79 36.92 -7.00 -15.92
N THR A 80 36.70 -8.16 -16.56
CA THR A 80 35.47 -8.46 -17.28
C THR A 80 34.31 -8.71 -16.30
N ALA A 81 33.20 -7.99 -16.46
CA ALA A 81 31.98 -8.17 -15.69
C ALA A 81 31.26 -9.47 -16.07
N MET A 82 30.83 -10.23 -15.07
CA MET A 82 30.15 -11.51 -15.22
C MET A 82 29.03 -11.65 -14.18
N LEU A 83 28.05 -12.52 -14.47
CA LEU A 83 27.03 -12.90 -13.49
C LEU A 83 27.57 -14.00 -12.57
N ILE A 84 27.42 -13.81 -11.26
CA ILE A 84 27.89 -14.70 -10.21
C ILE A 84 26.74 -15.09 -9.28
N GLY A 85 26.86 -16.25 -8.63
CA GLY A 85 25.97 -16.60 -7.53
C GLY A 85 26.23 -15.72 -6.31
N ALA A 86 25.16 -15.25 -5.66
CA ALA A 86 25.22 -14.49 -4.41
C ALA A 86 24.40 -15.19 -3.31
N PRO A 87 24.66 -14.89 -2.01
CA PRO A 87 23.78 -15.31 -0.93
C PRO A 87 22.34 -14.81 -1.15
N ALA A 88 21.38 -15.49 -0.51
CA ALA A 88 20.00 -15.04 -0.54
C ALA A 88 19.87 -13.58 -0.03
N PRO A 89 19.05 -12.73 -0.67
CA PRO A 89 18.85 -11.35 -0.26
C PRO A 89 18.33 -11.25 1.17
N ARG A 90 18.76 -10.21 1.89
CA ARG A 90 18.09 -9.80 3.13
C ARG A 90 16.68 -9.27 2.82
N PRO A 91 15.74 -9.34 3.78
CA PRO A 91 14.41 -8.74 3.61
C PRO A 91 14.52 -7.28 3.16
N GLY A 92 13.91 -6.96 2.03
CA GLY A 92 13.92 -5.61 1.45
C GLY A 92 15.11 -5.27 0.53
N GLU A 93 16.17 -6.09 0.51
CA GLU A 93 17.40 -5.80 -0.25
C GLU A 93 17.20 -5.87 -1.77
N SER A 94 16.34 -6.75 -2.25
CA SER A 94 16.03 -6.87 -3.69
C SER A 94 15.00 -5.86 -4.18
N LEU A 95 14.20 -5.28 -3.29
CA LEU A 95 13.05 -4.43 -3.66
C LEU A 95 13.39 -3.32 -4.67
N PRO A 96 14.55 -2.63 -4.59
CA PRO A 96 14.86 -1.56 -5.54
C PRO A 96 15.16 -2.03 -6.97
N TYR A 97 15.42 -3.33 -7.18
CA TYR A 97 15.79 -3.91 -8.47
C TYR A 97 14.69 -4.79 -9.05
N LEU A 98 13.66 -5.12 -8.29
CA LEU A 98 12.55 -5.94 -8.78
C LEU A 98 11.69 -5.14 -9.76
N ALA A 99 11.40 -5.77 -10.90
CA ALA A 99 10.45 -5.23 -11.86
C ALA A 99 9.04 -5.17 -11.25
N PRO A 100 8.19 -4.19 -11.62
CA PRO A 100 6.82 -4.09 -11.12
C PRO A 100 6.05 -5.40 -11.22
N GLU A 101 6.18 -6.11 -12.34
CA GLU A 101 5.52 -7.40 -12.56
C GLU A 101 6.04 -8.52 -11.65
N GLN A 102 7.28 -8.42 -11.13
CA GLN A 102 7.82 -9.35 -10.13
C GLN A 102 7.24 -9.07 -8.74
N ILE A 103 6.97 -7.81 -8.40
CA ILE A 103 6.35 -7.39 -7.14
C ILE A 103 4.88 -7.79 -7.11
N GLU A 104 4.20 -7.64 -8.25
CA GLU A 104 2.78 -7.98 -8.47
C GLU A 104 2.54 -9.49 -8.68
N ARG A 105 3.58 -10.34 -8.57
CA ARG A 105 3.52 -11.80 -8.77
C ARG A 105 3.00 -12.24 -10.14
N GLN A 106 3.24 -11.46 -11.18
CA GLN A 106 2.91 -11.81 -12.57
C GLN A 106 4.00 -12.70 -13.21
N ARG A 107 3.86 -13.05 -14.50
CA ARG A 107 4.84 -13.89 -15.21
C ARG A 107 6.17 -13.15 -15.39
N VAL A 108 7.19 -13.60 -14.66
CA VAL A 108 8.58 -13.13 -14.80
C VAL A 108 9.17 -13.63 -16.12
N GLY A 109 9.82 -12.74 -16.86
CA GLY A 109 10.39 -13.03 -18.18
C GLY A 109 11.67 -12.25 -18.47
N PRO A 110 12.23 -12.36 -19.69
CA PRO A 110 13.41 -11.61 -20.12
C PRO A 110 13.34 -10.10 -19.82
N ALA A 111 12.16 -9.50 -19.95
CA ALA A 111 11.93 -8.08 -19.66
C ALA A 111 12.15 -7.70 -18.19
N SER A 112 11.99 -8.65 -17.25
CA SER A 112 12.24 -8.42 -15.82
C SER A 112 13.74 -8.33 -15.51
N ASP A 113 14.57 -9.12 -16.22
CA ASP A 113 16.04 -8.99 -16.14
C ASP A 113 16.51 -7.64 -16.70
N ILE A 114 15.87 -7.13 -17.76
CA ILE A 114 16.19 -5.81 -18.35
C ILE A 114 15.87 -4.69 -17.37
N TYR A 115 14.74 -4.76 -16.68
CA TYR A 115 14.40 -3.80 -15.63
C TYR A 115 15.43 -3.81 -14.51
N SER A 116 15.76 -5.00 -14.03
CA SER A 116 16.71 -5.20 -12.93
C SER A 116 18.11 -4.66 -13.31
N LEU A 117 18.56 -4.91 -14.54
CA LEU A 117 19.80 -4.34 -15.08
C LEU A 117 19.71 -2.81 -15.25
N GLY A 118 18.54 -2.28 -15.62
CA GLY A 118 18.28 -0.84 -15.71
C GLY A 118 18.37 -0.14 -14.35
N ALA A 119 17.86 -0.78 -13.30
CA ALA A 119 17.97 -0.30 -11.92
C ALA A 119 19.43 -0.28 -11.43
N VAL A 120 20.20 -1.32 -11.76
CA VAL A 120 21.66 -1.33 -11.52
C VAL A 120 22.35 -0.21 -12.30
N PHE A 121 22.01 0.00 -13.57
CA PHE A 121 22.62 1.05 -14.37
C PHE A 121 22.31 2.45 -13.82
N PHE A 122 21.08 2.67 -13.36
CA PHE A 122 20.68 3.90 -12.67
C PHE A 122 21.51 4.11 -11.40
N GLU A 123 21.67 3.07 -10.57
CA GLU A 123 22.45 3.15 -9.35
C GLU A 123 23.93 3.45 -9.60
N LEU A 124 24.54 2.82 -10.60
CA LEU A 124 25.92 3.10 -10.98
C LEU A 124 26.14 4.57 -11.31
N LEU A 125 25.14 5.23 -11.91
CA LEU A 125 25.23 6.64 -12.32
C LEU A 125 24.85 7.60 -11.19
N ALA A 126 23.78 7.31 -10.45
CA ALA A 126 23.21 8.18 -9.42
C ALA A 126 23.82 7.99 -8.02
N GLY A 127 24.47 6.84 -7.78
CA GLY A 127 24.93 6.40 -6.46
C GLY A 127 23.80 5.99 -5.51
N ARG A 128 22.60 5.77 -6.07
CA ARG A 128 21.42 5.26 -5.38
C ARG A 128 20.52 4.52 -6.37
N PRO A 129 19.81 3.46 -5.97
CA PRO A 129 18.85 2.81 -6.87
C PRO A 129 17.67 3.75 -7.21
N PRO A 130 16.93 3.44 -8.28
CA PRO A 130 15.73 4.20 -8.64
C PRO A 130 14.67 4.08 -7.55
N TYR A 131 13.87 5.13 -7.36
CA TYR A 131 12.79 5.12 -6.39
C TYR A 131 11.68 4.17 -6.84
N ALA A 132 11.23 3.25 -5.97
CA ALA A 132 10.08 2.41 -6.23
C ALA A 132 8.79 3.25 -6.20
N GLY A 133 8.32 3.68 -7.37
CA GLY A 133 7.14 4.53 -7.56
C GLY A 133 6.64 4.52 -9.00
N THR A 134 5.45 5.06 -9.24
CA THR A 134 4.64 4.85 -10.45
C THR A 134 5.16 5.50 -11.75
N GLU A 135 6.23 6.30 -11.71
CA GLU A 135 6.88 6.83 -12.90
C GLU A 135 8.40 6.65 -12.80
N PRO A 136 9.08 6.09 -13.83
CA PRO A 136 10.52 5.91 -13.80
C PRO A 136 11.24 7.25 -13.73
N GLU A 137 12.02 7.44 -12.66
CA GLU A 137 12.85 8.62 -12.49
C GLU A 137 13.89 8.69 -13.64
N ARG A 138 13.91 9.80 -14.39
CA ARG A 138 14.88 9.97 -15.48
C ARG A 138 16.27 10.25 -14.90
N ILE A 139 17.26 9.46 -15.27
CA ILE A 139 18.63 9.61 -14.74
C ILE A 139 19.23 10.99 -15.07
N GLY A 140 18.90 11.56 -16.23
CA GLY A 140 19.31 12.91 -16.63
C GLY A 140 18.75 14.04 -15.74
N SER A 141 17.75 13.75 -14.90
CA SER A 141 17.24 14.68 -13.88
C SER A 141 18.00 14.59 -12.54
N VAL A 142 18.83 13.55 -12.36
CA VAL A 142 19.60 13.28 -11.13
C VAL A 142 21.07 13.59 -11.33
N VAL A 143 21.64 13.19 -12.47
CA VAL A 143 23.05 13.41 -12.84
C VAL A 143 23.17 13.76 -14.32
N THR A 144 24.14 14.60 -14.68
CA THR A 144 24.40 14.95 -16.07
C THR A 144 25.02 13.76 -16.79
N VAL A 145 24.27 13.17 -17.72
CA VAL A 145 24.71 12.07 -18.59
C VAL A 145 24.38 12.39 -20.05
N PRO A 146 25.08 11.78 -21.02
CA PRO A 146 24.70 11.87 -22.42
C PRO A 146 23.25 11.43 -22.66
N GLY A 147 22.52 12.12 -23.53
CA GLY A 147 21.08 11.88 -23.74
C GLY A 147 20.75 10.46 -24.21
N GLN A 148 21.70 9.77 -24.83
CA GLN A 148 21.59 8.36 -25.18
C GLN A 148 21.59 7.44 -23.95
N ILE A 149 22.40 7.75 -22.93
CA ILE A 149 22.39 7.03 -21.64
C ILE A 149 21.09 7.33 -20.90
N ASP A 150 20.64 8.59 -20.89
CA ASP A 150 19.36 8.94 -20.27
C ASP A 150 18.18 8.19 -20.90
N GLY A 151 18.15 8.15 -22.24
CA GLY A 151 17.11 7.44 -22.99
C GLY A 151 17.11 5.93 -22.76
N ILE A 152 18.28 5.27 -22.79
CA ILE A 152 18.34 3.82 -22.62
C ILE A 152 18.05 3.39 -21.17
N VAL A 153 18.56 4.11 -20.17
CA VAL A 153 18.25 3.83 -18.76
C VAL A 153 16.75 3.95 -18.53
N THR A 154 16.13 5.05 -19.01
CA THR A 154 14.67 5.27 -18.88
C THR A 154 13.87 4.15 -19.54
N ALA A 155 14.27 3.69 -20.73
CA ALA A 155 13.58 2.61 -21.43
C ALA A 155 13.73 1.26 -20.70
N MET A 156 14.89 0.99 -20.09
CA MET A 156 15.12 -0.27 -19.35
C MET A 156 14.25 -0.36 -18.09
N ILE A 157 14.04 0.76 -17.39
CA ILE A 157 13.21 0.81 -16.16
C ILE A 157 11.74 1.16 -16.42
N ALA A 158 11.24 1.02 -17.66
CA ALA A 158 9.85 1.29 -18.00
C ALA A 158 8.88 0.37 -17.21
N ALA A 159 7.74 0.91 -16.79
CA ALA A 159 6.75 0.16 -16.00
C ALA A 159 6.16 -0.99 -16.82
N ASP A 160 5.77 -0.75 -18.07
CA ASP A 160 5.28 -1.77 -18.99
C ASP A 160 6.46 -2.62 -19.54
N PRO A 161 6.46 -3.95 -19.32
CA PRO A 161 7.48 -4.85 -19.89
C PRO A 161 7.61 -4.78 -21.41
N ALA A 162 6.55 -4.41 -22.14
CA ALA A 162 6.56 -4.32 -23.61
C ALA A 162 7.29 -3.07 -24.14
N GLU A 163 7.47 -2.04 -23.30
CA GLU A 163 8.21 -0.83 -23.66
C GLU A 163 9.72 -0.96 -23.44
N ARG A 164 10.16 -2.05 -22.78
CA ARG A 164 11.57 -2.28 -22.46
C ARG A 164 12.33 -2.81 -23.69
N PRO A 165 13.57 -2.36 -23.91
CA PRO A 165 14.40 -2.89 -24.99
C PRO A 165 14.78 -4.34 -24.71
N ARG A 166 15.10 -5.08 -25.78
CA ARG A 166 15.71 -6.40 -25.63
C ARG A 166 17.19 -6.27 -25.27
N ALA A 167 17.78 -7.32 -24.70
CA ALA A 167 19.17 -7.30 -24.26
C ALA A 167 20.16 -6.99 -25.41
N ASP A 168 19.90 -7.50 -26.63
CA ASP A 168 20.68 -7.21 -27.85
C ASP A 168 20.58 -5.73 -28.28
N GLU A 169 19.43 -5.11 -28.06
CA GLU A 169 19.20 -3.69 -28.35
C GLU A 169 19.94 -2.80 -27.33
N VAL A 170 19.97 -3.18 -26.05
CA VAL A 170 20.77 -2.50 -25.02
C VAL A 170 22.26 -2.52 -25.40
N VAL A 171 22.78 -3.67 -25.83
CA VAL A 171 24.17 -3.81 -26.30
C VAL A 171 24.43 -2.87 -27.49
N THR A 172 23.56 -2.91 -28.50
CA THR A 172 23.68 -2.08 -29.71
C THR A 172 23.71 -0.59 -29.36
N VAL A 173 22.84 -0.15 -28.45
CA VAL A 173 22.78 1.25 -28.03
C VAL A 173 24.04 1.65 -27.26
N LEU A 174 24.56 0.82 -26.36
CA LEU A 174 25.76 1.14 -25.57
C LEU A 174 27.05 1.08 -26.39
N GLU A 175 27.14 0.21 -27.40
CA GLU A 175 28.32 0.06 -28.27
C GLU A 175 28.39 1.10 -29.40
N SER A 176 27.27 1.71 -29.77
CA SER A 176 27.23 2.76 -30.81
C SER A 176 27.96 4.07 -30.45
N GLY A 177 28.49 4.18 -29.22
CA GLY A 177 29.35 5.27 -28.76
C GLY A 177 28.59 6.54 -28.36
N LEU A 178 29.07 7.24 -27.32
CA LEU A 178 28.47 8.48 -26.75
C LEU A 178 28.56 9.73 -27.66
N THR A 179 28.73 9.54 -28.96
CA THR A 179 28.98 10.60 -29.95
C THR A 179 27.90 10.61 -31.04
N ALA A 180 26.64 10.84 -30.69
CA ALA A 180 25.64 11.35 -31.62
C ALA A 180 24.40 11.91 -30.90
N PRO A 181 23.88 13.09 -31.28
CA PRO A 181 22.55 13.52 -30.84
C PRO A 181 21.45 12.66 -31.50
N PRO A 182 20.29 12.48 -30.84
CA PRO A 182 19.28 11.53 -31.29
C PRO A 182 18.66 11.96 -32.63
N LYS A 183 18.74 11.08 -33.63
CA LYS A 183 18.13 11.27 -34.95
C LYS A 183 16.64 10.97 -34.84
N LYS A 184 15.79 11.99 -35.02
CA LYS A 184 14.33 11.85 -35.22
C LYS A 184 14.08 10.86 -36.36
N ILE A 185 13.38 9.76 -36.07
CA ILE A 185 12.82 8.89 -37.10
C ILE A 185 11.60 9.60 -37.68
N VAL A 186 11.81 10.36 -38.75
CA VAL A 186 10.75 10.88 -39.61
C VAL A 186 10.49 9.82 -40.68
N ARG A 187 9.34 9.15 -40.65
CA ARG A 187 8.84 8.40 -41.82
C ARG A 187 8.23 9.40 -42.80
N GLN A 188 8.81 9.49 -44.01
CA GLN A 188 8.14 10.13 -45.15
C GLN A 188 7.25 9.11 -45.88
N PRO A 189 6.01 9.47 -46.28
CA PRO A 189 5.21 8.67 -47.19
C PRO A 189 5.61 8.96 -48.64
N GLY A 190 5.86 7.90 -49.41
CA GLY A 190 6.05 7.99 -50.86
C GLY A 190 4.74 8.26 -51.61
N ALA A 191 4.73 9.29 -52.44
CA ALA A 191 3.80 9.50 -53.55
C ALA A 191 4.27 8.63 -54.73
N ASN A 192 3.47 8.04 -55.64
CA ASN A 192 2.22 8.38 -56.31
C ASN A 192 1.65 7.13 -57.02
N ALA A 193 0.33 7.05 -57.26
CA ALA A 193 -0.23 6.69 -58.58
C ALA A 193 -1.77 6.87 -58.67
N ARG A 194 -2.16 7.83 -59.52
CA ARG A 194 -3.36 8.00 -60.37
C ARG A 194 -4.73 7.37 -60.01
N ARG A 195 -5.71 8.29 -59.87
CA ARG A 195 -7.11 8.32 -60.36
C ARG A 195 -7.81 7.00 -60.73
N ALA A 196 -8.86 6.65 -59.97
CA ALA A 196 -10.19 6.29 -60.49
C ALA A 196 -11.28 6.31 -59.40
N ARG A 197 -12.45 6.88 -59.74
CA ARG A 197 -13.79 6.78 -59.10
C ARG A 197 -13.97 7.34 -57.68
N ILE A 198 -14.48 8.58 -57.67
CA ILE A 198 -15.05 9.28 -56.52
C ILE A 198 -16.44 8.69 -56.26
N THR A 199 -16.54 7.77 -55.29
CA THR A 199 -17.71 7.53 -54.41
C THR A 199 -17.39 6.53 -53.28
N SER A 200 -16.25 5.83 -53.27
CA SER A 200 -15.87 4.87 -52.20
C SER A 200 -14.78 5.37 -51.22
N THR A 201 -14.07 6.46 -51.51
CA THR A 201 -12.90 6.92 -50.72
C THR A 201 -13.28 7.71 -49.47
N VAL A 202 -14.32 8.54 -49.53
CA VAL A 202 -14.86 9.24 -48.36
C VAL A 202 -15.41 8.24 -47.34
N LEU A 203 -15.98 7.14 -47.83
CA LEU A 203 -16.58 6.08 -47.02
C LEU A 203 -15.54 5.23 -46.28
N GLY A 204 -14.46 4.83 -46.97
CA GLY A 204 -13.35 4.12 -46.33
C GLY A 204 -12.68 4.96 -45.24
N VAL A 205 -12.52 6.27 -45.49
CA VAL A 205 -11.97 7.21 -44.51
C VAL A 205 -12.92 7.40 -43.33
N LEU A 206 -14.24 7.54 -43.56
CA LEU A 206 -15.21 7.68 -42.47
C LEU A 206 -15.30 6.41 -41.61
N MET A 207 -15.28 5.22 -42.22
CA MET A 207 -15.23 3.95 -41.47
C MET A 207 -13.93 3.81 -40.67
N VAL A 208 -12.78 4.13 -41.27
CA VAL A 208 -11.47 4.09 -40.59
C VAL A 208 -11.39 5.10 -39.45
N LEU A 209 -12.14 6.20 -39.49
CA LEU A 209 -12.23 7.17 -38.39
C LEU A 209 -13.27 6.79 -37.32
N LEU A 210 -14.39 6.17 -37.70
CA LEU A 210 -15.48 5.81 -36.78
C LEU A 210 -15.26 4.46 -36.07
N LEU A 211 -14.63 3.47 -36.72
CA LEU A 211 -14.35 2.16 -36.12
C LEU A 211 -13.46 2.24 -34.87
N PRO A 212 -12.33 2.99 -34.87
CA PRO A 212 -11.53 3.16 -33.66
C PRO A 212 -12.31 3.85 -32.55
N GLY A 213 -13.15 4.84 -32.87
CA GLY A 213 -14.02 5.51 -31.90
C GLY A 213 -15.09 4.58 -31.30
N LEU A 214 -15.68 3.70 -32.12
CA LEU A 214 -16.64 2.69 -31.68
C LEU A 214 -15.99 1.62 -30.80
N VAL A 215 -14.84 1.09 -31.22
CA VAL A 215 -14.07 0.10 -30.46
C VAL A 215 -13.59 0.69 -29.14
N PHE A 216 -13.06 1.91 -29.16
CA PHE A 216 -12.61 2.62 -27.97
C PHE A 216 -13.78 2.97 -27.04
N GLY A 217 -14.91 3.44 -27.58
CA GLY A 217 -16.13 3.70 -26.80
C GLY A 217 -16.66 2.43 -26.14
N CYS A 218 -16.76 1.33 -26.89
CA CYS A 218 -17.21 0.04 -26.37
C CYS A 218 -16.25 -0.53 -25.31
N TRP A 219 -14.93 -0.48 -25.55
CA TRP A 219 -13.93 -0.89 -24.57
C TRP A 219 -14.00 -0.02 -23.30
N SER A 220 -14.18 1.29 -23.44
CA SER A 220 -14.30 2.22 -22.31
C SER A 220 -15.59 2.00 -21.53
N THR A 221 -16.72 1.69 -22.19
CA THR A 221 -17.97 1.32 -21.49
C THR A 221 -17.84 0.03 -20.69
N LEU A 222 -17.16 -0.98 -21.23
CA LEU A 222 -16.95 -2.24 -20.53
C LEU A 222 -16.04 -2.03 -19.31
N ARG A 223 -14.93 -1.31 -19.48
CA ARG A 223 -14.00 -0.99 -18.39
C ARG A 223 -14.61 -0.09 -17.31
N ALA A 224 -15.45 0.86 -17.70
CA ALA A 224 -16.20 1.70 -16.75
C ALA A 224 -17.21 0.86 -15.96
N GLY A 225 -17.85 -0.13 -16.60
CA GLY A 225 -18.72 -1.11 -15.94
C GLY A 225 -18.00 -1.94 -14.88
N ASP A 226 -16.81 -2.49 -15.18
CA ASP A 226 -16.02 -3.26 -14.21
C ASP A 226 -15.58 -2.41 -13.00
N THR A 227 -15.29 -1.13 -13.23
CA THR A 227 -14.93 -0.19 -12.16
C THR A 227 -16.16 0.13 -11.30
N MET A 228 -17.31 0.35 -11.93
CA MET A 228 -18.59 0.61 -11.26
C MET A 228 -19.00 -0.58 -10.37
N SER A 229 -18.83 -1.83 -10.83
CA SER A 229 -19.14 -3.01 -10.03
C SER A 229 -18.20 -3.19 -8.84
N ASN A 230 -16.89 -2.98 -9.03
CA ASN A 230 -15.91 -3.15 -7.95
C ASN A 230 -16.07 -2.10 -6.85
N VAL A 231 -16.33 -0.84 -7.22
CA VAL A 231 -16.54 0.24 -6.25
C VAL A 231 -17.95 0.17 -5.65
N GLY A 232 -18.97 -0.22 -6.43
CA GLY A 232 -20.34 -0.41 -5.91
C GLY A 232 -20.43 -1.48 -4.83
N ASN A 233 -19.67 -2.56 -4.95
CA ASN A 233 -19.60 -3.59 -3.90
C ASN A 233 -18.82 -3.12 -2.65
N ALA A 234 -17.96 -2.11 -2.79
CA ALA A 234 -17.16 -1.58 -1.68
C ALA A 234 -17.92 -0.55 -0.83
N GLU A 235 -18.89 0.15 -1.43
CA GLU A 235 -19.60 1.26 -0.78
C GLU A 235 -20.40 0.85 0.46
N PRO A 236 -21.26 -0.20 0.45
CA PRO A 236 -21.98 -0.64 1.65
C PRO A 236 -21.02 -1.00 2.80
N LEU A 237 -19.92 -1.67 2.47
CA LEU A 237 -18.89 -2.04 3.43
C LEU A 237 -18.15 -0.80 3.97
N ALA A 238 -17.77 0.14 3.11
CA ALA A 238 -17.09 1.37 3.53
C ALA A 238 -17.98 2.22 4.45
N ASN A 239 -19.28 2.29 4.16
CA ASN A 239 -20.26 3.07 4.92
C ASN A 239 -20.45 2.56 6.36
N ILE A 240 -20.39 1.24 6.60
CA ILE A 240 -20.53 0.66 7.94
C ILE A 240 -19.24 0.71 8.77
N LEU A 241 -18.07 0.99 8.17
CA LEU A 241 -16.80 1.01 8.90
C LEU A 241 -16.78 2.00 10.07
N PRO A 242 -17.22 3.27 9.95
CA PRO A 242 -17.12 4.23 11.05
C PRO A 242 -17.81 3.75 12.33
N THR A 243 -19.03 3.22 12.24
CA THR A 243 -19.77 2.67 13.38
C THR A 243 -19.20 1.33 13.84
N SER A 244 -18.71 0.49 12.92
CA SER A 244 -18.02 -0.76 13.25
C SER A 244 -16.77 -0.53 14.08
N PHE A 245 -15.91 0.42 13.67
CA PHE A 245 -14.73 0.84 14.42
C PHE A 245 -15.12 1.44 15.78
N GLN A 246 -16.13 2.32 15.80
CA GLN A 246 -16.62 2.91 17.05
C GLN A 246 -17.04 1.84 18.06
N LEU A 247 -17.88 0.89 17.61
CA LEU A 247 -18.34 -0.22 18.43
C LEU A 247 -17.19 -1.13 18.88
N ALA A 248 -16.29 -1.49 17.97
CA ALA A 248 -15.13 -2.33 18.27
C ALA A 248 -14.24 -1.71 19.37
N PHE A 249 -14.00 -0.40 19.31
CA PHE A 249 -13.26 0.30 20.36
C PHE A 249 -14.01 0.28 21.71
N ASP A 250 -15.30 0.56 21.73
CA ASP A 250 -16.07 0.59 22.98
C ASP A 250 -16.15 -0.81 23.62
N LEU A 251 -16.36 -1.85 22.80
CA LEU A 251 -16.30 -3.25 23.25
C LEU A 251 -14.91 -3.64 23.75
N SER A 252 -13.83 -3.16 23.11
CA SER A 252 -12.46 -3.47 23.54
C SER A 252 -12.17 -2.92 24.94
N ILE A 253 -12.67 -1.73 25.26
CA ILE A 253 -12.51 -1.10 26.58
C ILE A 253 -13.30 -1.87 27.62
N GLU A 254 -14.54 -2.25 27.32
CA GLU A 254 -15.39 -3.06 28.21
C GLU A 254 -14.77 -4.44 28.50
N ARG A 255 -14.25 -5.11 27.46
CA ARG A 255 -13.51 -6.37 27.56
C ARG A 255 -12.27 -6.24 28.45
N ASP A 256 -11.52 -5.15 28.29
CA ASP A 256 -10.29 -4.96 29.05
C ASP A 256 -10.56 -4.61 30.52
N ALA A 257 -11.68 -3.92 30.81
CA ALA A 257 -12.17 -3.72 32.17
C ALA A 257 -12.49 -5.06 32.84
N LEU A 258 -13.19 -5.96 32.12
CA LEU A 258 -13.47 -7.33 32.59
C LEU A 258 -12.19 -8.12 32.89
N ARG A 259 -11.15 -8.00 32.06
CA ARG A 259 -9.87 -8.70 32.24
C ARG A 259 -9.03 -8.19 33.41
N THR A 260 -9.25 -6.96 33.86
CA THR A 260 -8.47 -6.32 34.94
C THR A 260 -9.21 -6.27 36.27
N ASP A 261 -10.37 -6.93 36.36
CA ASP A 261 -11.34 -6.83 37.45
C ASP A 261 -11.70 -5.37 37.80
N ALA A 262 -11.57 -4.46 36.84
CA ALA A 262 -12.06 -3.10 36.97
C ALA A 262 -13.60 -3.13 36.99
N ALA A 263 -14.20 -2.19 37.72
CA ALA A 263 -15.65 -2.09 37.79
C ALA A 263 -16.22 -1.74 36.41
N LEU A 264 -17.12 -2.58 35.89
CA LEU A 264 -17.99 -2.22 34.79
C LEU A 264 -19.00 -1.18 35.30
N THR A 265 -18.71 0.09 35.06
CA THR A 265 -19.60 1.20 35.43
C THR A 265 -20.81 1.22 34.51
N GLU A 266 -21.96 1.64 35.05
CA GLU A 266 -23.19 1.81 34.28
C GLU A 266 -22.99 2.72 33.05
N ASP A 267 -22.21 3.80 33.20
CA ASP A 267 -21.87 4.71 32.10
C ASP A 267 -21.14 4.02 30.94
N LEU A 268 -20.23 3.08 31.23
CA LEU A 268 -19.47 2.35 30.21
C LEU A 268 -20.39 1.41 29.43
N LEU A 269 -21.31 0.76 30.13
CA LEU A 269 -22.30 -0.15 29.54
C LEU A 269 -23.29 0.61 28.66
N GLN A 270 -23.76 1.78 29.10
CA GLN A 270 -24.62 2.64 28.28
C GLN A 270 -23.91 3.19 27.04
N ILE A 271 -22.58 3.33 27.05
CA ILE A 271 -21.81 3.72 25.85
C ILE A 271 -21.78 2.56 24.85
N THR A 272 -21.53 1.33 25.32
CA THR A 272 -21.48 0.17 24.44
C THR A 272 -22.87 -0.23 23.93
N ASP A 273 -23.92 -0.14 24.75
CA ASP A 273 -25.31 -0.40 24.32
C ASP A 273 -25.73 0.54 23.20
N ARG A 274 -25.51 1.85 23.34
CA ARG A 274 -25.79 2.83 22.28
C ARG A 274 -25.00 2.57 21.00
N SER A 275 -23.77 2.08 21.13
CA SER A 275 -22.94 1.76 19.96
C SER A 275 -23.38 0.47 19.27
N ILE A 276 -23.92 -0.51 20.02
CA ILE A 276 -24.52 -1.72 19.46
C ILE A 276 -25.79 -1.35 18.70
N GLU A 277 -26.68 -0.55 19.30
CA GLU A 277 -27.91 -0.08 18.68
C GLU A 277 -27.61 0.71 17.39
N ALA A 278 -26.70 1.69 17.44
CA ALA A 278 -26.34 2.49 16.27
C ALA A 278 -25.75 1.65 15.13
N TRP A 279 -24.92 0.66 15.45
CA TRP A 279 -24.36 -0.24 14.44
C TRP A 279 -25.43 -1.17 13.86
N ALA A 280 -26.34 -1.70 14.70
CA ALA A 280 -27.42 -2.58 14.25
C ALA A 280 -28.40 -1.83 13.33
N ASP A 281 -28.80 -0.61 13.68
CA ASP A 281 -29.65 0.25 12.87
C ASP A 281 -29.03 0.53 11.50
N GLU A 282 -27.71 0.76 11.45
CA GLU A 282 -27.00 1.00 10.19
C GLU A 282 -26.88 -0.28 9.36
N VAL A 283 -26.62 -1.44 9.98
CA VAL A 283 -26.61 -2.73 9.28
C VAL A 283 -27.98 -3.06 8.69
N GLU A 284 -29.08 -2.80 9.42
CA GLU A 284 -30.44 -3.03 8.92
C GLU A 284 -30.78 -2.13 7.71
N ALA A 285 -30.19 -0.93 7.65
CA ALA A 285 -30.38 0.00 6.54
C ALA A 285 -29.53 -0.31 5.29
N LEU A 286 -28.54 -1.21 5.38
CA LEU A 286 -27.67 -1.55 4.24
C LEU A 286 -28.38 -2.45 3.22
N ASP A 287 -28.25 -2.11 1.94
CA ASP A 287 -28.56 -3.03 0.86
C ASP A 287 -27.37 -3.97 0.61
N THR A 288 -27.50 -5.23 1.06
CA THR A 288 -26.48 -6.27 0.86
C THR A 288 -26.94 -7.35 -0.13
N ALA A 289 -28.00 -7.10 -0.93
CA ALA A 289 -28.59 -8.12 -1.80
C ALA A 289 -27.58 -8.70 -2.82
N ASP A 290 -26.63 -7.87 -3.25
CA ASP A 290 -25.62 -8.22 -4.24
C ASP A 290 -24.32 -8.79 -3.62
N ASP A 291 -24.19 -8.85 -2.29
CA ASP A 291 -23.05 -9.47 -1.59
C ASP A 291 -23.48 -10.42 -0.43
N PRO A 292 -23.80 -11.70 -0.76
CA PRO A 292 -24.10 -12.72 0.24
C PRO A 292 -22.93 -13.08 1.16
N GLY A 293 -21.70 -12.69 0.79
CA GLY A 293 -20.52 -12.83 1.63
C GLY A 293 -20.57 -11.86 2.79
N LEU A 294 -20.74 -10.57 2.48
CA LEU A 294 -20.89 -9.49 3.45
C LEU A 294 -22.06 -9.73 4.38
N GLN A 295 -23.23 -10.09 3.84
CA GLN A 295 -24.42 -10.37 4.64
C GLN A 295 -24.15 -11.42 5.73
N ARG A 296 -23.57 -12.58 5.38
CA ARG A 296 -23.23 -13.65 6.35
C ARG A 296 -22.24 -13.20 7.42
N ARG A 297 -21.39 -12.21 7.14
CA ARG A 297 -20.41 -11.69 8.09
C ARG A 297 -21.03 -10.69 9.06
N LEU A 298 -21.90 -9.82 8.56
CA LEU A 298 -22.72 -8.93 9.39
C LEU A 298 -23.64 -9.74 10.30
N GLU A 299 -24.30 -10.78 9.79
CA GLU A 299 -25.12 -11.71 10.58
C GLU A 299 -24.31 -12.41 11.68
N ARG A 300 -23.08 -12.87 11.38
CA ARG A 300 -22.19 -13.47 12.40
C ARG A 300 -21.80 -12.47 13.48
N SER A 301 -21.52 -11.23 13.11
CA SER A 301 -21.17 -10.17 14.04
C SER A 301 -22.37 -9.81 14.91
N ALA A 302 -23.56 -9.63 14.32
CA ALA A 302 -24.81 -9.39 15.03
C ALA A 302 -25.14 -10.52 16.02
N ALA A 303 -25.00 -11.79 15.61
CA ALA A 303 -25.22 -12.93 16.50
C ALA A 303 -24.20 -12.98 17.67
N ALA A 304 -22.96 -12.54 17.45
CA ALA A 304 -21.98 -12.42 18.53
C ALA A 304 -22.37 -11.30 19.52
N LEU A 305 -22.88 -10.17 19.02
CA LEU A 305 -23.35 -9.04 19.83
C LEU A 305 -24.60 -9.37 20.63
N GLU A 306 -25.56 -10.11 20.06
CA GLU A 306 -26.77 -10.56 20.76
C GLU A 306 -26.40 -11.45 21.96
N ARG A 307 -25.40 -12.32 21.82
CA ARG A 307 -24.92 -13.15 22.94
C ARG A 307 -24.20 -12.36 24.04
N LEU A 308 -23.75 -11.12 23.77
CA LEU A 308 -23.08 -10.30 24.79
C LEU A 308 -24.04 -9.86 25.89
N SER A 309 -25.31 -9.56 25.59
CA SER A 309 -26.27 -9.07 26.60
C SER A 309 -26.47 -10.08 27.73
N ASP A 310 -26.67 -11.35 27.38
CA ASP A 310 -26.88 -12.45 28.33
C ASP A 310 -25.66 -12.67 29.22
N ILE A 311 -24.47 -12.49 28.65
CA ILE A 311 -23.21 -12.78 29.32
C ILE A 311 -22.73 -11.60 30.17
N ARG A 312 -23.06 -10.37 29.79
CA ARG A 312 -22.88 -9.18 30.66
C ARG A 312 -23.62 -9.36 31.98
N ALA A 313 -24.85 -9.87 31.94
CA ALA A 313 -25.63 -10.16 33.14
C ALA A 313 -24.94 -11.23 34.02
N ALA A 314 -24.43 -12.31 33.42
CA ALA A 314 -23.69 -13.34 34.13
C ALA A 314 -22.35 -12.85 34.71
N ALA A 315 -21.61 -12.02 33.97
CA ALA A 315 -20.35 -11.43 34.43
C ALA A 315 -20.54 -10.48 35.61
N ARG A 316 -21.65 -9.71 35.64
CA ARG A 316 -22.05 -8.88 36.79
C ARG A 316 -22.36 -9.70 38.04
N ALA A 317 -22.87 -10.92 37.89
CA ALA A 317 -23.16 -11.83 39.00
C ALA A 317 -21.89 -12.44 39.65
N GLY A 318 -20.70 -12.12 39.13
CA GLY A 318 -19.42 -12.54 39.71
C GLY A 318 -19.00 -13.97 39.37
N ASP A 319 -19.68 -14.62 38.41
CA ASP A 319 -19.29 -15.95 37.95
C ASP A 319 -17.97 -15.88 37.16
N ARG A 320 -16.92 -16.53 37.68
CA ARG A 320 -15.61 -16.62 37.01
C ARG A 320 -15.70 -17.35 35.67
N SER A 321 -16.54 -18.39 35.57
CA SER A 321 -16.69 -19.14 34.33
C SER A 321 -17.37 -18.28 33.27
N GLY A 322 -18.46 -17.59 33.65
CA GLY A 322 -19.12 -16.59 32.81
C GLY A 322 -18.19 -15.47 32.34
N LYS A 323 -17.29 -14.96 33.19
CA LYS A 323 -16.29 -13.94 32.81
C LYS A 323 -15.33 -14.40 31.72
N VAL A 324 -14.84 -15.65 31.78
CA VAL A 324 -13.92 -16.18 30.76
C VAL A 324 -14.62 -16.29 29.41
N VAL A 325 -15.84 -16.85 29.41
CA VAL A 325 -16.68 -16.96 28.20
C VAL A 325 -17.03 -15.57 27.65
N ALA A 326 -17.31 -14.60 28.51
CA ALA A 326 -17.54 -13.21 28.11
C ALA A 326 -16.36 -12.66 27.32
N VAL A 327 -15.16 -12.75 27.88
CA VAL A 327 -13.93 -12.23 27.27
C VAL A 327 -13.68 -12.84 25.89
N GLU A 328 -13.95 -14.13 25.71
CA GLU A 328 -13.83 -14.81 24.42
C GLU A 328 -14.81 -14.23 23.39
N ILE A 329 -16.08 -14.04 23.77
CA ILE A 329 -17.10 -13.48 22.88
C ILE A 329 -16.83 -12.02 22.53
N TYR A 330 -16.40 -11.19 23.49
CA TYR A 330 -15.92 -9.84 23.18
C TYR A 330 -14.76 -9.87 22.19
N THR A 331 -13.81 -10.78 22.37
CA THR A 331 -12.64 -10.87 21.48
C THR A 331 -13.07 -11.21 20.05
N HIS A 332 -13.99 -12.17 19.90
CA HIS A 332 -14.54 -12.50 18.59
C HIS A 332 -15.34 -11.35 17.95
N ALA A 333 -16.20 -10.67 18.73
CA ALA A 333 -16.97 -9.53 18.23
C ALA A 333 -16.06 -8.37 17.79
N VAL A 334 -15.08 -8.00 18.63
CA VAL A 334 -14.13 -6.92 18.34
C VAL A 334 -13.30 -7.22 17.08
N ASN A 335 -12.78 -8.45 16.95
CA ASN A 335 -12.00 -8.82 15.78
C ASN A 335 -12.85 -8.81 14.51
N GLY A 336 -14.06 -9.38 14.56
CA GLY A 336 -14.97 -9.40 13.42
C GLY A 336 -15.29 -8.00 12.90
N LEU A 337 -15.46 -7.02 13.79
CA LEU A 337 -15.72 -5.63 13.44
C LEU A 337 -14.48 -4.92 12.84
N PHE A 338 -13.28 -5.14 13.39
CA PHE A 338 -12.05 -4.55 12.84
C PHE A 338 -11.64 -5.18 11.49
N ASP A 339 -11.89 -6.48 11.31
CA ASP A 339 -11.52 -7.22 10.09
C ASP A 339 -12.32 -6.77 8.86
N LEU A 340 -13.46 -6.09 9.04
CA LEU A 340 -14.27 -5.54 7.93
C LEU A 340 -13.44 -4.63 7.00
N ALA A 341 -12.46 -3.89 7.53
CA ALA A 341 -11.63 -3.02 6.69
C ALA A 341 -10.72 -3.80 5.73
N ALA A 342 -10.30 -5.01 6.10
CA ALA A 342 -9.45 -5.86 5.27
C ALA A 342 -10.22 -6.50 4.09
N GLU A 343 -11.54 -6.37 4.08
CA GLU A 343 -12.41 -6.87 3.02
C GLU A 343 -12.65 -5.86 1.90
N LEU A 344 -12.28 -4.59 2.11
CA LEU A 344 -12.37 -3.59 1.07
C LEU A 344 -11.44 -3.97 -0.10
N PRO A 345 -11.88 -3.78 -1.34
CA PRO A 345 -11.03 -4.03 -2.50
C PRO A 345 -9.86 -3.05 -2.53
N SER A 346 -8.86 -3.37 -3.35
CA SER A 346 -7.79 -2.41 -3.65
C SER A 346 -8.36 -1.25 -4.47
N PHE A 347 -8.21 -0.03 -3.95
CA PHE A 347 -8.56 1.19 -4.67
C PHE A 347 -7.42 1.63 -5.61
N GLN A 348 -7.77 2.21 -6.76
CA GLN A 348 -6.80 2.84 -7.65
C GLN A 348 -6.32 4.19 -7.08
N ASP A 349 -7.19 4.87 -6.33
CA ASP A 349 -6.82 6.08 -5.61
C ASP A 349 -5.81 5.76 -4.49
N ASP A 350 -4.63 6.37 -4.60
CA ASP A 350 -3.51 6.16 -3.68
C ASP A 350 -3.82 6.58 -2.24
N GLU A 351 -4.72 7.55 -2.06
CA GLU A 351 -5.14 8.02 -0.74
C GLU A 351 -6.12 7.05 -0.09
N LEU A 352 -7.14 6.58 -0.83
CA LEU A 352 -8.06 5.54 -0.34
C LEU A 352 -7.29 4.25 -0.01
N ALA A 353 -6.37 3.83 -0.87
CA ALA A 353 -5.54 2.67 -0.63
C ALA A 353 -4.64 2.81 0.62
N LYS A 354 -4.18 4.02 0.96
CA LYS A 354 -3.45 4.27 2.21
C LYS A 354 -4.37 4.23 3.43
N GLN A 355 -5.56 4.81 3.32
CA GLN A 355 -6.55 4.82 4.40
C GLN A 355 -7.01 3.40 4.75
N THR A 356 -7.34 2.57 3.75
CA THR A 356 -7.69 1.15 3.96
C THR A 356 -6.57 0.41 4.69
N ARG A 357 -5.33 0.51 4.21
CA ARG A 357 -4.16 -0.12 4.87
C ARG A 357 -3.91 0.38 6.29
N ASN A 358 -4.25 1.62 6.60
CA ASN A 358 -4.16 2.12 7.97
C ASN A 358 -5.26 1.51 8.86
N LEU A 359 -6.48 1.38 8.34
CA LEU A 359 -7.61 0.77 9.05
C LEU A 359 -7.37 -0.73 9.32
N GLU A 360 -6.76 -1.47 8.39
CA GLU A 360 -6.36 -2.88 8.55
C GLU A 360 -5.44 -3.11 9.77
N LEU A 361 -4.60 -2.14 10.12
CA LEU A 361 -3.67 -2.25 11.25
C LEU A 361 -4.35 -2.02 12.61
N ILE A 362 -5.53 -1.41 12.64
CA ILE A 362 -6.16 -0.96 13.88
C ILE A 362 -6.52 -2.11 14.81
N GLY A 363 -6.96 -3.25 14.30
CA GLY A 363 -7.23 -4.43 15.12
C GLY A 363 -5.99 -4.87 15.90
N SER A 364 -4.83 -4.95 15.23
CA SER A 364 -3.55 -5.28 15.86
C SER A 364 -3.12 -4.22 16.88
N VAL A 365 -3.31 -2.93 16.57
CA VAL A 365 -3.03 -1.82 17.50
C VAL A 365 -3.88 -1.92 18.76
N SER A 366 -5.19 -2.19 18.61
CA SER A 366 -6.13 -2.29 19.73
C SER A 366 -5.74 -3.42 20.69
N GLU A 367 -5.37 -4.58 20.15
CA GLU A 367 -4.87 -5.72 20.95
C GLU A 367 -3.59 -5.38 21.71
N VAL A 368 -2.61 -4.76 21.04
CA VAL A 368 -1.34 -4.37 21.68
C VAL A 368 -1.58 -3.39 22.82
N LEU A 369 -2.38 -2.35 22.62
CA LEU A 369 -2.69 -1.37 23.66
C LEU A 369 -3.52 -2.00 24.80
N GLY A 370 -4.38 -2.97 24.50
CA GLY A 370 -5.10 -3.75 25.51
C GLY A 370 -4.18 -4.63 26.36
N LEU A 371 -3.19 -5.26 25.73
CA LEU A 371 -2.16 -6.04 26.42
C LEU A 371 -1.34 -5.17 27.38
N GLU A 372 -0.88 -4.00 26.93
CA GLU A 372 -0.18 -3.02 27.76
C GLU A 372 -1.02 -2.61 28.97
N ARG A 373 -2.30 -2.27 28.75
CA ARG A 373 -3.23 -1.92 29.83
C ARG A 373 -3.33 -3.01 30.88
N ARG A 374 -3.48 -4.26 30.46
CA ARG A 374 -3.61 -5.40 31.37
C ARG A 374 -2.33 -5.64 32.18
N ILE A 375 -1.16 -5.57 31.55
CA ILE A 375 0.12 -5.79 32.24
C ILE A 375 0.40 -4.65 33.21
N MET A 376 0.27 -3.40 32.75
CA MET A 376 0.55 -2.21 33.56
C MET A 376 -0.43 -2.06 34.72
N ALA A 377 -1.72 -2.28 34.53
CA ALA A 377 -2.70 -2.21 35.62
C ALA A 377 -2.34 -3.20 36.74
N ASN A 378 -2.02 -4.44 36.39
CA ASN A 378 -1.58 -5.44 37.37
C ASN A 378 -0.24 -5.08 38.01
N ALA A 379 0.70 -4.54 37.23
CA ALA A 379 2.01 -4.15 37.74
C ALA A 379 1.89 -3.02 38.77
N LEU A 380 1.16 -1.95 38.43
CA LEU A 380 0.95 -0.79 39.28
C LEU A 380 0.14 -1.15 40.54
N ARG A 381 -0.89 -2.00 40.42
CA ARG A 381 -1.69 -2.46 41.56
C ARG A 381 -0.88 -3.26 42.57
N ASN A 382 0.04 -4.10 42.08
CA ASN A 382 0.84 -4.99 42.93
C ASN A 382 2.21 -4.41 43.30
N GLY A 383 2.58 -3.24 42.76
CA GLY A 383 3.91 -2.64 42.89
C GLY A 383 5.05 -3.44 42.26
N ARG A 384 4.75 -4.44 41.42
CA ARG A 384 5.75 -5.36 40.85
C ARG A 384 5.29 -5.95 39.53
N ILE A 385 6.24 -6.29 38.67
CA ILE A 385 6.01 -6.93 37.37
C ILE A 385 6.84 -8.21 37.26
N SER A 386 6.30 -9.27 36.64
CA SER A 386 7.04 -10.51 36.42
C SER A 386 8.00 -10.39 35.23
N ASP A 387 9.00 -11.26 35.14
CA ASP A 387 9.90 -11.33 33.98
C ASP A 387 9.13 -11.56 32.67
N GLN A 388 8.11 -12.43 32.72
CA GLN A 388 7.20 -12.63 31.58
C GLN A 388 6.44 -11.34 31.26
N GLY A 389 5.95 -10.62 32.26
CA GLY A 389 5.27 -9.33 32.06
C GLY A 389 6.18 -8.29 31.42
N ILE A 390 7.47 -8.25 31.78
CA ILE A 390 8.46 -7.38 31.13
C ILE A 390 8.69 -7.79 29.67
N ALA A 391 8.83 -9.09 29.39
CA ALA A 391 9.02 -9.59 28.04
C ALA A 391 7.81 -9.28 27.14
N ASP A 392 6.60 -9.55 27.63
CA ASP A 392 5.35 -9.27 26.91
C ASP A 392 5.15 -7.76 26.70
N LEU A 393 5.46 -6.94 27.72
CA LEU A 393 5.35 -5.48 27.62
C LEU A 393 6.38 -4.89 26.66
N SER A 394 7.60 -5.44 26.59
CA SER A 394 8.61 -5.03 25.62
C SER A 394 8.17 -5.37 24.19
N ALA A 395 7.69 -6.59 23.96
CA ALA A 395 7.18 -7.01 22.65
C ALA A 395 5.97 -6.17 22.22
N ALA A 396 5.08 -5.83 23.16
CA ALA A 396 3.95 -4.94 22.92
C ALA A 396 4.43 -3.54 22.47
N GLN A 397 5.39 -2.95 23.17
CA GLN A 397 5.95 -1.64 22.81
C GLN A 397 6.65 -1.63 21.45
N ASP A 398 7.43 -2.68 21.13
CA ASP A 398 8.08 -2.79 19.82
C ASP A 398 7.05 -2.90 18.68
N SER A 399 5.99 -3.68 18.90
CA SER A 399 4.86 -3.79 17.98
C SER A 399 4.13 -2.45 17.83
N TRP A 400 3.87 -1.75 18.93
CA TRP A 400 3.21 -0.45 18.92
C TRP A 400 4.05 0.62 18.19
N ALA A 401 5.35 0.69 18.45
CA ALA A 401 6.26 1.60 17.75
C ALA A 401 6.27 1.34 16.23
N THR A 402 6.27 0.06 15.83
CA THR A 402 6.21 -0.34 14.42
C THR A 402 4.90 0.08 13.76
N HIS A 403 3.76 -0.22 14.38
CA HIS A 403 2.44 0.12 13.83
C HIS A 403 2.21 1.62 13.77
N SER A 404 2.58 2.35 14.83
CA SER A 404 2.41 3.81 14.89
C SER A 404 3.25 4.54 13.84
N ALA A 405 4.51 4.13 13.63
CA ALA A 405 5.34 4.64 12.53
C ALA A 405 4.71 4.36 11.14
N SER A 406 4.21 3.15 10.95
CA SER A 406 3.53 2.70 9.72
C SER A 406 2.28 3.53 9.42
N ILE A 407 1.43 3.76 10.43
CA ILE A 407 0.23 4.60 10.34
C ILE A 407 0.62 6.05 10.03
N TYR A 408 1.61 6.60 10.74
CA TYR A 408 2.07 7.98 10.55
C TYR A 408 2.62 8.22 9.13
N ALA A 409 3.39 7.26 8.61
CA ALA A 409 3.95 7.33 7.26
C ALA A 409 2.87 7.42 6.18
N ARG A 410 1.75 6.72 6.35
CA ARG A 410 0.61 6.72 5.40
C ARG A 410 -0.45 7.78 5.70
N ALA A 411 -0.42 8.42 6.86
CA ALA A 411 -1.38 9.43 7.25
C ALA A 411 -1.31 10.68 6.35
N ASP A 412 -2.48 11.19 5.99
CA ASP A 412 -2.63 12.49 5.33
C ASP A 412 -2.23 13.65 6.26
N PRO A 413 -2.00 14.87 5.75
CA PRO A 413 -1.59 16.01 6.58
C PRO A 413 -2.53 16.33 7.74
N GLY A 414 -3.85 16.19 7.57
CA GLY A 414 -4.84 16.44 8.61
C GLY A 414 -4.85 15.34 9.67
N MET A 415 -4.75 14.07 9.27
CA MET A 415 -4.56 12.96 10.20
C MET A 415 -3.26 13.13 11.00
N ARG A 416 -2.13 13.44 10.35
CA ARG A 416 -0.85 13.68 11.04
C ARG A 416 -0.94 14.82 12.05
N GLN A 417 -1.60 15.91 11.73
CA GLN A 417 -1.79 17.02 12.67
C GLN A 417 -2.56 16.56 13.91
N THR A 418 -3.59 15.74 13.73
CA THR A 418 -4.38 15.19 14.83
C THR A 418 -3.55 14.21 15.67
N LEU A 419 -2.81 13.31 15.03
CA LEU A 419 -1.90 12.37 15.70
C LEU A 419 -0.80 13.11 16.49
N ASP A 420 -0.20 14.16 15.92
CA ASP A 420 0.76 15.02 16.59
C ASP A 420 0.14 15.69 17.84
N ARG A 421 -1.10 16.15 17.74
CA ARG A 421 -1.80 16.81 18.85
C ARG A 421 -2.05 15.85 20.01
N ILE A 422 -2.57 14.66 19.74
CA ILE A 422 -2.95 13.70 20.81
C ILE A 422 -1.72 12.98 21.40
N SER A 423 -0.64 12.87 20.63
CA SER A 423 0.60 12.20 21.06
C SER A 423 1.69 13.15 21.56
N GLY A 424 1.49 14.47 21.50
CA GLY A 424 2.56 15.43 21.77
C GLY A 424 3.73 15.35 20.77
N ARG A 425 3.43 15.14 19.48
CA ARG A 425 4.38 15.00 18.36
C ARG A 425 5.30 13.79 18.51
N SER A 426 4.82 12.75 19.17
CA SER A 426 5.57 11.51 19.41
C SER A 426 4.91 10.26 18.82
N PHE A 427 3.82 10.42 18.05
CA PHE A 427 3.06 9.31 17.51
C PHE A 427 3.91 8.33 16.71
N GLU A 428 4.73 8.84 15.78
CA GLU A 428 5.67 8.04 14.97
C GLU A 428 6.63 7.16 15.81
N PHE A 429 6.81 7.50 17.09
CA PHE A 429 7.75 6.86 18.01
C PHE A 429 7.03 6.16 19.17
N GLY A 430 5.84 5.59 18.93
CA GLY A 430 5.09 4.89 19.97
C GLY A 430 4.46 5.81 21.02
N SER A 431 4.28 7.10 20.70
CA SER A 431 3.59 8.06 21.58
C SER A 431 4.21 8.23 22.97
N TYR A 432 5.53 8.16 23.07
CA TYR A 432 6.28 8.26 24.34
C TYR A 432 6.03 9.54 25.15
N ALA A 433 5.49 10.59 24.53
CA ALA A 433 5.11 11.82 25.23
C ALA A 433 3.74 11.74 25.91
N VAL A 434 2.91 10.75 25.61
CA VAL A 434 1.66 10.46 26.35
C VAL A 434 2.02 9.90 27.73
N SER A 435 1.33 10.37 28.79
CA SER A 435 1.68 10.04 30.18
C SER A 435 1.66 8.53 30.46
N SER A 436 0.59 7.84 30.06
CA SER A 436 0.45 6.39 30.21
C SER A 436 1.53 5.60 29.46
N GLN A 437 1.83 5.98 28.22
CA GLN A 437 2.89 5.37 27.40
C GLN A 437 4.29 5.63 27.96
N ARG A 438 4.53 6.84 28.47
CA ARG A 438 5.78 7.18 29.16
C ARG A 438 6.00 6.31 30.40
N ALA A 439 4.93 5.99 31.13
CA ALA A 439 5.02 5.10 32.28
C ALA A 439 5.40 3.66 31.87
N VAL A 440 4.86 3.16 30.75
CA VAL A 440 5.27 1.86 30.17
C VAL A 440 6.79 1.84 29.90
N ILE A 441 7.27 2.84 29.17
CA ILE A 441 8.70 2.96 28.82
C ILE A 441 9.58 3.05 30.07
N ARG A 442 9.13 3.75 31.11
CA ARG A 442 9.86 3.83 32.40
C ARG A 442 9.94 2.48 33.09
N VAL A 443 8.84 1.72 33.15
CA VAL A 443 8.85 0.37 33.72
C VAL A 443 9.84 -0.53 32.98
N LEU A 444 9.88 -0.48 31.65
CA LEU A 444 10.82 -1.26 30.84
C LEU A 444 12.28 -0.85 31.06
N ASN A 445 12.57 0.45 31.12
CA ASN A 445 13.93 0.96 31.23
C ASN A 445 14.51 0.81 32.65
N ALA A 446 13.74 1.14 33.67
CA ALA A 446 14.21 1.13 35.06
C ALA A 446 14.14 -0.28 35.67
N ARG A 447 13.28 -1.16 35.12
CA ARG A 447 12.84 -2.41 35.76
C ARG A 447 12.33 -2.21 37.20
N ASP A 448 11.88 -1.00 37.50
CA ASP A 448 11.43 -0.58 38.83
C ASP A 448 10.03 0.02 38.71
N VAL A 449 9.04 -0.78 39.08
CA VAL A 449 7.62 -0.38 39.11
C VAL A 449 7.36 0.56 40.30
N GLU A 450 8.11 0.43 41.40
CA GLU A 450 7.91 1.24 42.60
C GLU A 450 8.26 2.71 42.37
N ASP A 451 9.28 3.00 41.56
CA ASP A 451 9.58 4.38 41.15
C ASP A 451 8.43 5.01 40.35
N VAL A 452 7.85 4.26 39.41
CA VAL A 452 6.71 4.73 38.60
C VAL A 452 5.47 4.92 39.49
N VAL A 453 5.21 4.01 40.43
CA VAL A 453 4.12 4.14 41.41
C VAL A 453 4.29 5.41 42.22
N ARG A 454 5.46 5.64 42.85
CA ARG A 454 5.73 6.84 43.66
C ARG A 454 5.51 8.14 42.89
N GLN A 455 5.89 8.18 41.62
CA GLN A 455 5.70 9.37 40.78
C GLN A 455 4.23 9.62 40.45
N LEU A 456 3.47 8.57 40.16
CA LEU A 456 2.03 8.69 39.89
C LEU A 456 1.26 9.05 41.17
N GLU A 457 1.62 8.49 42.32
CA GLU A 457 1.04 8.82 43.64
C GLU A 457 1.13 10.32 43.95
N ALA A 458 2.25 10.96 43.61
CA ALA A 458 2.44 12.40 43.80
C ALA A 458 1.40 13.25 43.05
N THR A 459 0.73 12.68 42.04
CA THR A 459 -0.31 13.32 41.22
C THR A 459 -1.69 12.70 41.40
N ALA A 460 -1.83 11.67 42.23
CA ALA A 460 -3.02 10.83 42.27
C ALA A 460 -4.18 11.43 43.07
N ASP A 461 -3.90 12.40 43.95
CA ASP A 461 -4.90 13.06 44.82
C ASP A 461 -5.79 12.05 45.56
N GLY A 462 -5.17 11.01 46.14
CA GLY A 462 -5.86 9.95 46.89
C GLY A 462 -6.52 8.85 46.04
N ARG A 463 -6.47 8.93 44.70
CA ARG A 463 -6.95 7.84 43.84
C ARG A 463 -5.93 6.69 43.75
N PRO A 464 -6.38 5.42 43.59
CA PRO A 464 -5.47 4.33 43.29
C PRO A 464 -4.67 4.58 42.00
N VAL A 465 -3.36 4.33 42.06
CA VAL A 465 -2.43 4.61 40.95
C VAL A 465 -2.77 3.83 39.69
N ASP A 466 -3.16 2.57 39.82
CA ASP A 466 -3.57 1.72 38.71
C ASP A 466 -4.81 2.29 38.02
N GLN A 467 -5.79 2.80 38.78
CA GLN A 467 -6.98 3.46 38.24
C GLN A 467 -6.66 4.79 37.56
N LEU A 468 -5.75 5.59 38.14
CA LEU A 468 -5.29 6.84 37.53
C LEU A 468 -4.63 6.59 36.17
N TRP A 469 -3.73 5.62 36.11
CA TRP A 469 -3.04 5.24 34.89
C TRP A 469 -4.00 4.63 33.86
N LEU A 470 -4.92 3.75 34.29
CA LEU A 470 -5.96 3.17 33.41
C LEU A 470 -6.85 4.25 32.80
N ALA A 471 -7.23 5.28 33.57
CA ALA A 471 -8.03 6.39 33.07
C ALA A 471 -7.28 7.21 32.01
N ASP A 472 -5.98 7.46 32.18
CA ASP A 472 -5.15 8.14 31.18
C ASP A 472 -4.98 7.29 29.91
N ALA A 473 -4.70 5.99 30.07
CA ALA A 473 -4.58 5.06 28.96
C ALA A 473 -5.89 4.91 28.17
N ALA A 474 -7.04 4.84 28.86
CA ALA A 474 -8.36 4.80 28.24
C ALA A 474 -8.66 6.10 27.48
N ARG A 475 -8.29 7.27 28.03
CA ARG A 475 -8.43 8.55 27.35
C ARG A 475 -7.62 8.58 26.05
N TYR A 476 -6.37 8.13 26.08
CA TYR A 476 -5.54 8.06 24.89
C TYR A 476 -6.15 7.15 23.80
N VAL A 477 -6.75 6.02 24.19
CA VAL A 477 -7.45 5.14 23.24
C VAL A 477 -8.73 5.77 22.71
N GLN A 478 -9.47 6.54 23.50
CA GLN A 478 -10.61 7.31 23.02
C GLN A 478 -10.19 8.40 22.03
N ASP A 479 -9.06 9.07 22.27
CA ASP A 479 -8.48 10.01 21.32
C ASP A 479 -8.12 9.29 20.01
N LEU A 480 -7.49 8.12 20.06
CA LEU A 480 -7.18 7.31 18.87
C LEU A 480 -8.44 6.83 18.14
N LYS A 481 -9.45 6.36 18.87
CA LYS A 481 -10.76 5.99 18.32
C LYS A 481 -11.32 7.12 17.47
N SER A 482 -11.28 8.35 17.96
CA SER A 482 -11.79 9.51 17.20
C SER A 482 -11.07 9.70 15.86
N VAL A 483 -9.75 9.49 15.82
CA VAL A 483 -8.96 9.58 14.58
C VAL A 483 -9.32 8.46 13.62
N VAL A 484 -9.48 7.23 14.14
CA VAL A 484 -9.82 6.07 13.31
C VAL A 484 -11.22 6.20 12.72
N VAL A 485 -12.21 6.57 13.53
CA VAL A 485 -13.60 6.77 13.08
C VAL A 485 -13.68 7.88 12.03
N ASP A 486 -12.93 8.97 12.22
CA ASP A 486 -12.84 10.04 11.22
C ASP A 486 -12.16 9.59 9.93
N THR A 487 -11.12 8.73 10.03
CA THR A 487 -10.45 8.14 8.86
C THR A 487 -11.39 7.21 8.10
N ALA A 488 -12.15 6.36 8.81
CA ALA A 488 -13.16 5.49 8.22
C ALA A 488 -14.27 6.30 7.53
N ARG A 489 -14.70 7.42 8.12
CA ARG A 489 -15.70 8.30 7.50
C ARG A 489 -15.18 8.93 6.22
N ARG A 490 -13.95 9.46 6.24
CA ARG A 490 -13.31 10.03 5.04
C ARG A 490 -13.08 8.99 3.94
N LEU A 491 -12.82 7.74 4.31
CA LEU A 491 -12.75 6.62 3.38
C LEU A 491 -14.12 6.36 2.75
N ALA A 492 -15.20 6.24 3.55
CA ALA A 492 -16.56 6.07 3.06
C ALA A 492 -16.97 7.18 2.07
N GLU A 493 -16.79 8.45 2.46
CA GLU A 493 -17.02 9.62 1.60
C GLU A 493 -16.16 9.61 0.33
N GLY A 494 -14.98 9.00 0.40
CA GLY A 494 -14.09 8.81 -0.75
C GLY A 494 -14.57 7.75 -1.73
N VAL A 495 -15.01 6.60 -1.19
CA VAL A 495 -15.57 5.49 -1.96
C VAL A 495 -16.88 5.91 -2.64
N GLU A 496 -17.77 6.62 -1.94
CA GLU A 496 -19.03 7.14 -2.50
C GLU A 496 -18.76 8.11 -3.67
N ARG A 497 -17.75 8.97 -3.53
CA ARG A 497 -17.32 9.88 -4.62
C ARG A 497 -16.78 9.11 -5.82
N GLU A 498 -15.93 8.12 -5.59
CA GLU A 498 -15.38 7.27 -6.68
C GLU A 498 -16.49 6.47 -7.37
N HIS A 499 -17.49 5.97 -6.60
CA HIS A 499 -18.65 5.28 -7.15
C HIS A 499 -19.47 6.21 -8.05
N SER A 500 -19.78 7.41 -7.55
CA SER A 500 -20.52 8.44 -8.29
C SER A 500 -19.81 8.86 -9.57
N ASP A 501 -18.48 9.03 -9.52
CA ASP A 501 -17.66 9.37 -10.68
C ASP A 501 -17.62 8.23 -11.71
N ALA A 502 -17.48 6.98 -11.26
CA ALA A 502 -17.52 5.80 -12.12
C ALA A 502 -18.89 5.64 -12.80
N GLN A 503 -19.99 5.90 -12.08
CA GLN A 503 -21.34 5.89 -12.62
C GLN A 503 -21.50 6.97 -13.70
N ASN A 504 -21.08 8.20 -13.41
CA ASN A 504 -21.13 9.31 -14.38
C ASN A 504 -20.30 9.04 -15.64
N GLN A 505 -19.10 8.46 -15.49
CA GLN A 505 -18.26 8.05 -16.62
C GLN A 505 -18.91 6.93 -17.45
N THR A 506 -19.54 5.94 -16.80
CA THR A 506 -20.24 4.85 -17.50
C THR A 506 -21.39 5.40 -18.35
N ILE A 507 -22.18 6.33 -17.81
CA ILE A 507 -23.25 7.02 -18.55
C ILE A 507 -22.66 7.81 -19.73
N ALA A 508 -21.60 8.59 -19.51
CA ALA A 508 -20.97 9.39 -20.56
C ALA A 508 -20.43 8.54 -21.72
N TRP A 509 -19.73 7.45 -21.41
CA TRP A 509 -19.23 6.49 -22.41
C TRP A 509 -20.37 5.75 -23.12
N GLY A 510 -21.44 5.41 -22.40
CA GLY A 510 -22.65 4.82 -22.98
C GLY A 510 -23.31 5.75 -24.00
N VAL A 511 -23.47 7.04 -23.64
CA VAL A 511 -23.98 8.08 -24.54
C VAL A 511 -23.07 8.27 -25.75
N PHE A 512 -21.75 8.36 -25.56
CA PHE A 512 -20.78 8.48 -26.66
C PHE A 512 -20.84 7.29 -27.62
N THR A 513 -20.92 6.07 -27.09
CA THR A 513 -21.02 4.84 -27.89
C THR A 513 -22.35 4.79 -28.64
N GLY A 514 -23.46 5.17 -27.99
CA GLY A 514 -24.78 5.28 -28.61
C GLY A 514 -24.83 6.31 -29.75
N ILE A 515 -24.25 7.50 -29.54
CA ILE A 515 -24.13 8.52 -30.59
C ILE A 515 -23.29 8.00 -31.76
N THR A 516 -22.17 7.33 -31.48
CA THR A 516 -21.29 6.77 -32.52
C THR A 516 -22.01 5.69 -33.34
N LEU A 517 -22.77 4.81 -32.69
CA LEU A 517 -23.63 3.80 -33.35
C LEU A 517 -24.72 4.46 -34.21
N ALA A 518 -25.38 5.50 -33.70
CA ALA A 518 -26.40 6.25 -34.44
C ALA A 518 -25.82 6.91 -35.70
N VAL A 519 -24.65 7.54 -35.60
CA VAL A 519 -23.92 8.10 -36.76
C VAL A 519 -23.60 6.99 -37.76
N PHE A 520 -23.14 5.83 -37.28
CA PHE A 520 -22.84 4.68 -38.13
C PHE A 520 -24.08 4.16 -38.87
N ALA A 521 -25.24 4.09 -38.19
CA ALA A 521 -26.51 3.67 -38.77
C ALA A 521 -27.02 4.67 -39.82
N VAL A 522 -26.96 5.98 -39.53
CA VAL A 522 -27.38 7.04 -40.48
C VAL A 522 -26.50 7.01 -41.73
N VAL A 523 -25.19 6.89 -41.57
CA VAL A 523 -24.25 6.74 -42.70
C VAL A 523 -24.56 5.47 -43.48
N GLY A 524 -24.79 4.34 -42.81
CA GLY A 524 -25.20 3.07 -43.41
C GLY A 524 -26.48 3.17 -44.25
N VAL A 525 -27.52 3.81 -43.72
CA VAL A 525 -28.80 4.02 -44.43
C VAL A 525 -28.63 4.95 -45.63
N ALA A 526 -27.88 6.05 -45.48
CA ALA A 526 -27.58 6.95 -46.58
C ALA A 526 -26.84 6.24 -47.73
N LEU A 527 -25.95 5.29 -47.41
CA LEU A 527 -25.24 4.48 -48.40
C LEU A 527 -26.14 3.49 -49.13
N LEU A 528 -27.04 2.82 -48.41
CA LEU A 528 -28.03 1.94 -49.03
C LEU A 528 -28.94 2.72 -49.98
N TYR A 529 -29.33 3.94 -49.60
CA TYR A 529 -30.12 4.83 -50.44
C TYR A 529 -29.36 5.26 -51.71
N VAL A 530 -28.10 5.70 -51.59
CA VAL A 530 -27.27 6.08 -52.76
C VAL A 530 -27.01 4.90 -53.68
N ARG A 531 -26.72 3.71 -53.13
CA ARG A 531 -26.49 2.50 -53.92
C ARG A 531 -27.74 2.08 -54.69
N ARG A 532 -28.92 2.13 -54.06
CA ARG A 532 -30.19 1.80 -54.71
C ARG A 532 -30.47 2.75 -55.89
N ARG A 533 -30.26 4.04 -55.69
CA ARG A 533 -30.44 5.07 -56.73
C ARG A 533 -29.47 4.94 -57.91
N ALA A 534 -28.29 4.38 -57.68
CA ALA A 534 -27.29 4.09 -58.73
C ALA A 534 -27.53 2.76 -59.46
N VAL A 535 -28.42 1.90 -58.95
CA VAL A 535 -28.86 0.66 -59.60
C VAL A 535 -30.14 0.90 -60.40
N ASP A 536 -30.97 1.84 -59.96
CA ASP A 536 -32.22 2.24 -60.63
C ASP A 536 -32.00 3.24 -61.79
N ALA A 537 -30.78 3.77 -61.96
CA ALA A 537 -30.36 4.69 -63.04
C ALA A 537 -29.36 4.01 -63.97
#